data_AF-A0A7S2EUY8-F1
#
_entry.id   AF-A0A7S2EUY8-F1
#
_cell.length_a   1.000
_cell.length_b   1.000
_cell.length_c   1.000
_cell.angle_alpha   90.00
_cell.angle_beta   90.00
_cell.angle_gamma   90.00
#
_symmetry.space_group_name_H-M   'P 1'
#
loop_
_entity.id
_entity.type
_entity.pdbx_description
1 polymer ?
#
loop_
_entity_poly.entity_id
_entity_poly.type
_entity_poly.pdbx_seq_one_letter_code
_entity_poly.pdbx_strand_id
1 'polypeptide(L)'
;VYSLTADDGSPEVTAVREGSDRFEVLSPSLGPVGVTERIRQDGLDVMVDLCGYAGPSLVAEIMATRACAPVQVSYMGFPGSTGASYVDYAVFDPVVVPPDVPSVRDEYTEAMIYMPHCYFVNSHRTCARNALVNAEEERSAIRSQYGLPPRPWA
;
A
#
# COMPACT_ATOMS: atom_id res chain seq x y z
N VAL A 1 -2.65 12.70 -3.01
CA VAL A 1 -1.69 11.61 -3.28
C VAL A 1 -0.40 12.18 -3.82
N TYR A 2 0.74 11.82 -3.22
CA TYR A 2 2.06 12.14 -3.74
C TYR A 2 2.68 10.87 -4.32
N SER A 3 2.96 10.88 -5.62
CA SER A 3 3.64 9.80 -6.30
C SER A 3 5.14 10.08 -6.37
N LEU A 4 5.96 9.11 -5.99
CA LEU A 4 7.43 9.16 -6.19
C LEU A 4 7.86 8.55 -7.53
N THR A 5 6.92 7.99 -8.28
CA THR A 5 7.15 7.44 -9.61
C THR A 5 6.49 8.33 -10.67
N ALA A 6 7.08 8.35 -11.85
CA ALA A 6 6.49 9.01 -13.01
C ALA A 6 5.11 8.43 -13.33
N ASP A 7 4.23 9.26 -13.88
CA ASP A 7 2.97 8.80 -14.46
C ASP A 7 3.27 8.01 -15.74
N ASP A 8 2.93 6.74 -15.75
CA ASP A 8 3.10 5.83 -16.87
C ASP A 8 1.85 5.74 -17.76
N GLY A 9 0.81 6.52 -17.47
CA GLY A 9 -0.46 6.52 -18.19
C GLY A 9 -1.30 5.27 -17.96
N SER A 10 -0.95 4.44 -16.97
CA SER A 10 -1.69 3.23 -16.66
C SER A 10 -3.12 3.55 -16.19
N PRO A 11 -4.08 2.61 -16.39
CA PRO A 11 -5.41 2.72 -15.82
C PRO A 11 -5.40 2.90 -14.31
N GLU A 12 -4.43 2.29 -13.61
CA GLU A 12 -4.24 2.40 -12.17
C GLU A 12 -3.88 3.82 -11.74
N VAL A 13 -2.85 4.43 -12.36
CA VAL A 13 -2.48 5.82 -12.06
C VAL A 13 -3.60 6.79 -12.41
N THR A 14 -4.29 6.54 -13.54
CA THR A 14 -5.47 7.32 -13.94
C THR A 14 -6.56 7.26 -12.88
N ALA A 15 -6.92 6.07 -12.41
CA ALA A 15 -7.93 5.88 -11.38
C ALA A 15 -7.56 6.55 -10.05
N VAL A 16 -6.29 6.47 -9.64
CA VAL A 16 -5.80 7.15 -8.42
C VAL A 16 -5.87 8.66 -8.58
N ARG A 17 -5.47 9.19 -9.75
CA ARG A 17 -5.52 10.63 -10.06
C ARG A 17 -6.95 11.16 -10.04
N GLU A 18 -7.88 10.49 -10.72
CA GLU A 18 -9.29 10.87 -10.78
C GLU A 18 -10.02 10.70 -9.44
N GLY A 19 -9.61 9.71 -8.64
CA GLY A 19 -10.16 9.45 -7.32
C GLY A 19 -9.57 10.30 -6.19
N SER A 20 -8.59 11.16 -6.47
CA SER A 20 -7.93 12.01 -5.47
C SER A 20 -8.29 13.47 -5.67
N ASP A 21 -8.52 14.21 -4.58
CA ASP A 21 -8.68 15.68 -4.64
C ASP A 21 -7.45 16.37 -5.26
N ARG A 22 -6.27 15.81 -4.99
CA ARG A 22 -4.98 16.24 -5.54
C ARG A 22 -4.09 15.04 -5.82
N PHE A 23 -3.46 15.03 -6.99
CA PHE A 23 -2.44 14.07 -7.38
C PHE A 23 -1.22 14.80 -7.90
N GLU A 24 -0.07 14.59 -7.25
CA GLU A 24 1.18 15.24 -7.59
C GLU A 24 2.28 14.21 -7.76
N VAL A 25 3.04 14.33 -8.84
CA VAL A 25 4.26 13.55 -9.07
C VAL A 25 5.44 14.37 -8.56
N LEU A 26 6.15 13.83 -7.57
CA LEU A 26 7.33 14.44 -7.00
C LEU A 26 8.58 13.85 -7.63
N SER A 27 9.53 14.71 -8.00
CA SER A 27 10.80 14.25 -8.55
C SER A 27 11.70 13.70 -7.44
N PRO A 28 12.20 12.46 -7.54
CA PRO A 28 13.21 11.93 -6.61
C PRO A 28 14.48 12.79 -6.55
N SER A 29 14.78 13.56 -7.61
CA SER A 29 15.94 14.46 -7.66
C SER A 29 15.89 15.60 -6.64
N LEU A 30 14.73 15.89 -6.05
CA LEU A 30 14.59 16.88 -4.98
C LEU A 30 15.22 16.41 -3.66
N GLY A 31 15.44 15.09 -3.52
CA GLY A 31 15.88 14.47 -2.27
C GLY A 31 14.87 14.61 -1.12
N PRO A 32 15.16 14.05 0.06
CA PRO A 32 14.22 14.01 1.18
C PRO A 32 13.79 15.40 1.66
N VAL A 33 14.74 16.33 1.77
CA VAL A 33 14.48 17.70 2.26
C VAL A 33 13.63 18.48 1.28
N GLY A 34 13.95 18.43 -0.02
CA GLY A 34 13.19 19.15 -1.04
C GLY A 34 11.76 18.64 -1.17
N VAL A 35 11.58 17.31 -1.12
CA VAL A 35 10.24 16.71 -1.09
C VAL A 35 9.48 17.11 0.17
N THR A 36 10.12 17.03 1.34
CA THR A 36 9.50 17.42 2.61
C THR A 36 8.99 18.85 2.59
N GLU A 37 9.81 19.81 2.14
CA GLU A 37 9.40 21.21 2.06
C GLU A 37 8.24 21.43 1.08
N ARG A 38 8.20 20.68 -0.03
CA ARG A 38 7.08 20.75 -0.96
C ARG A 38 5.79 20.24 -0.31
N ILE A 39 5.83 19.07 0.32
CA ILE A 39 4.65 18.46 0.97
C ILE A 39 4.15 19.34 2.12
N ARG A 40 5.07 19.90 2.94
CA ARG A 40 4.74 20.75 4.08
C ARG A 40 3.92 21.98 3.71
N GLN A 41 4.06 22.51 2.49
CA GLN A 41 3.27 23.65 2.00
C GLN A 41 1.78 23.33 1.86
N ASP A 42 1.42 22.06 1.73
CA ASP A 42 0.03 21.63 1.59
C ASP A 42 -0.68 21.47 2.95
N GLY A 43 0.06 21.54 4.07
CA GLY A 43 -0.51 21.58 5.42
C GLY A 43 -1.26 20.32 5.81
N LEU A 44 -0.66 19.15 5.59
CA LEU A 44 -1.29 17.87 5.91
C LEU A 44 -1.43 17.66 7.42
N ASP A 45 -2.58 17.16 7.86
CA ASP A 45 -2.78 16.69 9.24
C ASP A 45 -2.25 15.27 9.45
N VAL A 46 -2.38 14.42 8.42
CA VAL A 46 -1.98 13.00 8.46
C VAL A 46 -1.22 12.64 7.18
N MET A 47 -0.05 12.03 7.33
CA MET A 47 0.70 11.42 6.24
C MET A 47 0.61 9.90 6.35
N VAL A 48 0.25 9.23 5.24
CA VAL A 48 0.15 7.77 5.17
C VAL A 48 1.20 7.23 4.20
N ASP A 49 2.07 6.36 4.69
CA ASP A 49 3.04 5.60 3.92
C ASP A 49 2.42 4.30 3.40
N LEU A 50 2.43 4.15 2.07
CA LEU A 50 1.91 3.00 1.34
C LEU A 50 3.01 2.09 0.78
N CYS A 51 4.26 2.32 1.18
CA CYS A 51 5.44 1.60 0.70
C CYS A 51 6.14 0.84 1.83
N GLY A 52 6.36 1.48 2.98
CA GLY A 52 7.27 1.00 4.01
C GLY A 52 8.62 0.56 3.42
N TYR A 53 9.20 -0.53 3.92
CA TYR A 53 10.48 -1.04 3.44
C TYR A 53 10.42 -1.83 2.12
N ALA A 54 9.24 -1.96 1.51
CA ALA A 54 9.11 -2.56 0.18
C ALA A 54 9.28 -1.54 -0.96
N GLY A 55 9.29 -0.24 -0.65
CA GLY A 55 9.46 0.83 -1.63
C GLY A 55 10.81 1.56 -1.54
N PRO A 56 10.93 2.72 -2.20
CA PRO A 56 12.15 3.53 -2.16
C PRO A 56 12.48 4.02 -0.75
N SER A 57 13.77 4.03 -0.39
CA SER A 57 14.24 4.57 0.91
C SER A 57 13.82 6.02 1.16
N LEU A 58 13.63 6.77 0.07
CA LEU A 58 13.18 8.15 0.09
C LEU A 58 11.91 8.38 0.94
N VAL A 59 10.96 7.44 0.96
CA VAL A 59 9.74 7.59 1.78
C VAL A 59 10.09 7.61 3.27
N ALA A 60 10.88 6.65 3.72
CA ALA A 60 11.35 6.59 5.10
C ALA A 60 12.20 7.82 5.47
N GLU A 61 13.03 8.30 4.55
CA GLU A 61 13.84 9.51 4.74
C GLU A 61 12.97 10.78 4.88
N ILE A 62 11.89 10.90 4.10
CA ILE A 62 10.91 12.00 4.21
C ILE A 62 10.18 11.93 5.55
N MET A 63 9.68 10.75 5.93
CA MET A 63 8.97 10.56 7.21
C MET A 63 9.89 10.81 8.41
N ALA A 64 11.16 10.46 8.32
CA ALA A 64 12.13 10.70 9.39
C ALA A 64 12.32 12.20 9.71
N THR A 65 11.99 13.10 8.79
CA THR A 65 12.01 14.55 9.05
C THR A 65 10.93 15.00 10.04
N ARG A 66 9.84 14.22 10.17
CA ARG A 66 8.62 14.56 10.92
C ARG A 66 8.02 15.93 10.60
N ALA A 67 8.33 16.48 9.42
CA ALA A 67 7.96 17.85 9.04
C ALA A 67 6.83 17.91 8.01
N CYS A 68 6.43 16.79 7.41
CA CYS A 68 5.35 16.74 6.42
C CYS A 68 3.95 16.82 7.06
N ALA A 69 3.76 16.14 8.19
CA ALA A 69 2.50 16.08 8.93
C ALA A 69 2.77 15.81 10.42
N PRO A 70 1.89 16.26 11.34
CA PRO A 70 2.02 15.98 12.77
C PRO A 70 1.77 14.50 13.10
N VAL A 71 0.98 13.79 12.29
CA VAL A 71 0.70 12.35 12.44
C VAL A 71 1.19 11.60 11.21
N GLN A 72 1.99 10.56 11.43
CA GLN A 72 2.55 9.71 10.39
C GLN A 72 2.12 8.26 10.59
N VAL A 73 1.59 7.63 9.54
CA VAL A 73 0.94 6.32 9.59
C VAL A 73 1.55 5.38 8.55
N SER A 74 1.84 4.14 8.92
CA SER A 74 2.15 3.07 7.97
C SER A 74 0.90 2.28 7.61
N TYR A 75 0.67 2.01 6.32
CA TYR A 75 -0.46 1.21 5.86
C TYR A 75 -0.13 0.40 4.60
N MET A 76 -0.46 -0.90 4.64
CA MET A 76 -0.46 -1.85 3.50
C MET A 76 0.91 -2.19 2.88
N GLY A 77 1.78 -1.21 2.60
CA GLY A 77 2.99 -1.39 1.79
C GLY A 77 4.02 -2.33 2.39
N PHE A 78 4.15 -2.33 3.72
CA PHE A 78 5.04 -3.22 4.45
C PHE A 78 4.23 -4.00 5.51
N PRO A 79 4.12 -5.33 5.41
CA PRO A 79 3.29 -6.13 6.31
C PRO A 79 4.03 -6.44 7.62
N GLY A 80 4.41 -5.40 8.36
CA GLY A 80 5.10 -5.51 9.64
C GLY A 80 5.38 -4.15 10.29
N SER A 81 5.98 -4.19 11.48
CA SER A 81 6.46 -3.00 12.20
C SER A 81 7.55 -2.30 11.41
N THR A 82 7.48 -0.98 11.28
CA THR A 82 8.60 -0.19 10.74
C THR A 82 9.75 -0.11 11.75
N GLY A 83 9.49 -0.30 13.05
CA GLY A 83 10.53 -0.13 14.07
C GLY A 83 11.02 1.31 14.23
N ALA A 84 10.36 2.28 13.58
CA ALA A 84 10.82 3.65 13.47
C ALA A 84 10.12 4.56 14.47
N SER A 85 10.89 5.32 15.27
CA SER A 85 10.35 6.29 16.24
C SER A 85 9.64 7.49 15.59
N TYR A 86 9.72 7.63 14.27
CA TYR A 86 9.05 8.67 13.51
C TYR A 86 7.70 8.21 12.91
N VAL A 87 7.31 6.95 13.04
CA VAL A 87 5.98 6.47 12.61
C VAL A 87 5.11 6.31 13.84
N ASP A 88 3.98 7.01 13.87
CA ASP A 88 3.13 7.08 15.08
C ASP A 88 2.13 5.91 15.13
N TYR A 89 1.56 5.53 13.98
CA TYR A 89 0.54 4.48 13.90
C TYR A 89 0.79 3.51 12.76
N ALA A 90 0.28 2.28 12.92
CA ALA A 90 0.16 1.31 11.83
C ALA A 90 -1.27 0.79 11.71
N VAL A 91 -1.75 0.65 10.48
CA VAL A 91 -3.11 0.17 10.20
C VAL A 91 -3.07 -1.33 9.92
N PHE A 92 -3.75 -2.09 10.78
CA PHE A 92 -3.91 -3.54 10.68
C PHE A 92 -5.35 -3.94 11.03
N ASP A 93 -5.61 -5.24 11.15
CA ASP A 93 -6.89 -5.78 11.63
C ASP A 93 -6.65 -6.79 12.76
N PRO A 94 -7.71 -7.15 13.52
CA PRO A 94 -7.59 -8.09 14.63
C PRO A 94 -7.22 -9.52 14.23
N VAL A 95 -7.23 -9.88 12.95
CA VAL A 95 -6.80 -11.20 12.48
C VAL A 95 -5.28 -11.21 12.33
N VAL A 96 -4.70 -10.16 11.74
CA VAL A 96 -3.26 -10.05 11.50
C VAL A 96 -2.50 -9.68 12.77
N VAL A 97 -3.02 -8.73 13.55
CA VAL A 97 -2.41 -8.30 14.83
C VAL A 97 -3.46 -8.41 15.94
N PRO A 98 -3.70 -9.60 16.50
CA PRO A 98 -4.75 -9.77 17.50
C PRO A 98 -4.51 -8.91 18.74
N PRO A 99 -5.49 -8.08 19.17
CA PRO A 99 -5.32 -7.19 20.31
C PRO A 99 -5.18 -7.92 21.65
N ASP A 100 -5.61 -9.19 21.70
CA ASP A 100 -5.58 -10.10 22.84
C ASP A 100 -4.36 -11.04 22.85
N VAL A 101 -3.43 -10.88 21.91
CA VAL A 101 -2.16 -11.64 21.85
C VAL A 101 -0.97 -10.68 21.98
N PRO A 102 -0.56 -10.31 23.23
CA PRO A 102 0.53 -9.37 23.47
C PRO A 102 1.84 -9.76 22.80
N SER A 103 2.15 -11.06 22.72
CA SER A 103 3.38 -11.54 22.07
C SER A 103 3.47 -11.21 20.58
N VAL A 104 2.35 -10.89 19.93
CA VAL A 104 2.31 -10.42 18.53
C VAL A 104 2.23 -8.90 18.50
N ARG A 105 1.31 -8.31 19.28
CA ARG A 105 1.10 -6.86 19.32
C ARG A 105 2.36 -6.10 19.74
N ASP A 106 3.10 -6.61 20.72
CA ASP A 106 4.27 -5.94 21.29
C ASP A 106 5.50 -6.01 20.38
N GLU A 107 5.43 -6.73 19.25
CA GLU A 107 6.45 -6.67 18.19
C GLU A 107 6.35 -5.39 17.34
N TYR A 108 5.26 -4.63 17.50
CA TYR A 108 5.04 -3.36 16.80
C TYR A 108 5.43 -2.16 17.65
N THR A 109 6.21 -1.26 17.07
CA THR A 109 6.61 -0.01 17.73
C THR A 109 5.54 1.07 17.66
N GLU A 110 4.69 0.99 16.65
CA GLU A 110 3.62 1.90 16.32
C GLU A 110 2.37 1.62 17.15
N ALA A 111 1.56 2.64 17.40
CA ALA A 111 0.21 2.42 17.93
C ALA A 111 -0.70 1.79 16.86
N MET A 112 -1.48 0.79 17.25
CA MET A 112 -2.35 0.08 16.31
C MET A 112 -3.64 0.85 16.01
N ILE A 113 -3.95 1.02 14.74
CA ILE A 113 -5.28 1.37 14.22
C ILE A 113 -5.89 0.09 13.65
N TYR A 114 -7.04 -0.32 14.19
CA TYR A 114 -7.73 -1.53 13.77
C TYR A 114 -8.85 -1.25 12.77
N MET A 115 -8.73 -1.82 11.57
CA MET A 115 -9.83 -1.91 10.63
C MET A 115 -10.85 -2.94 11.12
N PRO A 116 -12.17 -2.69 10.93
CA PRO A 116 -13.22 -3.52 11.53
C PRO A 116 -13.33 -4.94 10.95
N HIS A 117 -12.77 -5.18 9.77
CA HIS A 117 -12.88 -6.46 9.07
C HIS A 117 -11.53 -6.94 8.54
N CYS A 118 -10.99 -6.23 7.55
CA CYS A 118 -9.73 -6.57 6.89
C CYS A 118 -8.99 -5.27 6.62
N TYR A 119 -7.72 -5.20 6.96
CA TYR A 119 -6.85 -4.07 6.59
C TYR A 119 -6.46 -4.13 5.11
N PHE A 120 -6.52 -5.30 4.48
CA PHE A 120 -6.04 -5.51 3.13
C PHE A 120 -7.16 -5.29 2.09
N VAL A 121 -7.14 -4.14 1.42
CA VAL A 121 -8.06 -3.83 0.31
C VAL A 121 -7.44 -4.17 -1.05
N ASN A 122 -8.28 -4.54 -2.02
CA ASN A 122 -7.82 -4.81 -3.38
C ASN A 122 -8.95 -4.60 -4.41
N SER A 123 -8.57 -4.43 -5.67
CA SER A 123 -9.48 -4.07 -6.78
C SER A 123 -10.02 -5.28 -7.57
N HIS A 124 -10.05 -6.49 -6.99
CA HIS A 124 -10.42 -7.72 -7.72
C HIS A 124 -11.77 -7.61 -8.44
N ARG A 125 -12.76 -6.93 -7.86
CA ARG A 125 -14.08 -6.76 -8.50
C ARG A 125 -14.00 -5.97 -9.81
N THR A 126 -13.07 -5.03 -9.90
CA THR A 126 -12.85 -4.20 -11.09
C THR A 126 -11.93 -4.93 -12.08
N CYS A 127 -10.80 -5.46 -11.59
CA CYS A 127 -9.77 -6.08 -12.45
C CYS A 127 -10.15 -7.47 -12.96
N ALA A 128 -10.85 -8.27 -12.16
CA ALA A 128 -11.19 -9.66 -12.48
C ALA A 128 -12.65 -9.84 -12.94
N ARG A 129 -13.35 -8.75 -13.28
CA ARG A 129 -14.76 -8.77 -13.67
C ARG A 129 -15.07 -9.76 -14.81
N ASN A 130 -14.11 -9.96 -15.71
CA ASN A 130 -14.22 -10.86 -16.87
C ASN A 130 -13.32 -12.10 -16.77
N ALA A 131 -12.70 -12.35 -15.61
CA ALA A 131 -11.74 -13.44 -15.44
C ALA A 131 -12.37 -14.72 -14.87
N LEU A 132 -13.69 -14.78 -14.74
CA LEU A 132 -14.40 -15.94 -14.23
C LEU A 132 -14.51 -17.02 -15.31
N VAL A 133 -13.63 -18.01 -15.23
CA VAL A 133 -13.70 -19.23 -16.05
C VAL A 133 -14.67 -20.20 -15.39
N ASN A 134 -15.87 -20.28 -15.93
CA ASN A 134 -16.96 -21.12 -15.38
C ASN A 134 -17.11 -22.45 -16.12
N ALA A 135 -16.68 -22.56 -17.37
CA ALA A 135 -16.80 -23.78 -18.16
C ALA A 135 -15.56 -24.66 -18.01
N GLU A 136 -15.75 -25.98 -17.84
CA GLU A 136 -14.64 -26.93 -17.72
C GLU A 136 -13.84 -27.04 -19.04
N GLU A 137 -14.49 -26.92 -20.18
CA GLU A 137 -13.83 -26.92 -21.49
C GLU A 137 -12.91 -25.70 -21.66
N GLU A 138 -13.37 -24.52 -21.23
CA GLU A 138 -12.58 -23.29 -21.23
C GLU A 138 -11.40 -23.42 -20.27
N ARG A 139 -11.63 -23.96 -19.05
CA ARG A 139 -10.56 -24.24 -18.08
C ARG A 139 -9.52 -25.20 -18.65
N SER A 140 -9.96 -26.28 -19.28
CA SER A 140 -9.08 -27.27 -19.91
C SER A 140 -8.26 -26.64 -21.02
N ALA A 141 -8.89 -25.82 -21.88
CA ALA A 141 -8.21 -25.14 -22.98
C ALA A 141 -7.14 -24.16 -22.47
N ILE A 142 -7.47 -23.31 -21.49
CA ILE A 142 -6.51 -22.38 -20.88
C ILE A 142 -5.34 -23.16 -20.25
N ARG A 143 -5.63 -24.23 -19.50
CA ARG A 143 -4.58 -25.06 -18.88
C ARG A 143 -3.65 -25.65 -19.93
N SER A 144 -4.19 -26.27 -21.00
CA SER A 144 -3.39 -26.82 -22.09
C SER A 144 -2.59 -25.75 -22.84
N GLN A 145 -3.14 -24.55 -23.04
CA GLN A 145 -2.43 -23.41 -23.63
C GLN A 145 -1.17 -23.05 -22.83
N TYR A 146 -1.21 -23.15 -21.50
CA TYR A 146 -0.07 -22.91 -20.61
C TYR A 146 0.73 -24.18 -20.28
N GLY A 147 0.54 -25.28 -21.02
CA GLY A 147 1.28 -26.53 -20.82
C GLY A 147 0.92 -27.29 -19.53
N LEU A 148 -0.20 -26.93 -18.90
CA LEU A 148 -0.71 -27.60 -17.70
C LEU A 148 -1.62 -28.77 -18.11
N PRO A 149 -1.68 -29.84 -17.29
CA PRO A 149 -2.63 -30.93 -17.50
C PRO A 149 -4.06 -30.40 -17.61
N PRO A 150 -4.88 -30.86 -18.56
CA PRO A 150 -6.21 -30.32 -18.83
C PRO A 150 -7.12 -30.39 -17.60
N ARG A 151 -7.00 -31.46 -16.81
CA ARG A 151 -7.60 -31.58 -15.50
C ARG A 151 -6.54 -31.42 -14.41
N PRO A 152 -6.75 -30.56 -13.41
CA PRO A 152 -5.87 -30.55 -12.27
C PRO A 152 -5.96 -31.90 -11.54
N TRP A 153 -4.82 -32.37 -11.02
CA TRP A 153 -4.70 -33.61 -10.21
C TRP A 153 -5.02 -34.94 -10.92
N ALA A 154 -5.16 -34.93 -12.25
CA ALA A 154 -5.32 -36.15 -13.06
C ALA A 154 -3.98 -36.84 -13.37
#